data_AF-A0A953Y9K1-F1
#
_entry.id   AF-A0A953Y9K1-F1
#
_cell.length_a   1.000
_cell.length_b   1.000
_cell.length_c   1.000
_cell.angle_alpha   90.00
_cell.angle_beta   90.00
_cell.angle_gamma   90.00
#
_symmetry.space_group_name_H-M   'P 1'
#
loop_
_entity.id
_entity.type
_entity.pdbx_description
1 polymer ?
#
loop_
_entity_poly.entity_id
_entity_poly.type
_entity_poly.pdbx_seq_one_letter_code
_entity_poly.pdbx_strand_id
1 'polypeptide(L)'
;MAFPTTLWGRIQQAGEGDEASLTSFVEQYRAPLLRYLRGQGLSHEDSEDVEQEVFLQLFSKDLLKVADANKGRFRSYLLGVTRWVLRERRTIQGAKKRGGGWRQASPEALHGIAAADPDPSFDANWFEGIIEAALADLAEEHAEQHRILQAQIQAPAASHQELSESLGITVGQVRVGLHRARGRLNRAVRAQLRRYVSSQEELDEEIACMVQTLGAFPG
;
A
#
# COMPACT_ATOMS: atom_id res chain seq x y z
N MET A 1 -8.85 -4.70 -22.13
CA MET A 1 -7.67 -4.12 -21.45
C MET A 1 -7.01 -5.25 -20.68
N ALA A 2 -5.71 -5.50 -20.90
CA ALA A 2 -4.98 -6.56 -20.21
C ALA A 2 -4.61 -6.13 -18.79
N PHE A 3 -4.62 -7.07 -17.84
CA PHE A 3 -3.99 -6.84 -16.54
C PHE A 3 -2.48 -6.76 -16.73
N PRO A 4 -1.77 -5.90 -15.98
CA PRO A 4 -0.32 -5.97 -15.94
C PRO A 4 0.10 -7.34 -15.39
N THR A 5 1.29 -7.81 -15.76
CA THR A 5 1.95 -8.91 -15.03
C THR A 5 1.87 -8.62 -13.53
N THR A 6 1.48 -9.62 -12.72
CA THR A 6 1.44 -9.50 -11.25
C THR A 6 2.71 -8.82 -10.74
N LEU A 7 2.65 -8.17 -9.58
CA LEU A 7 3.85 -7.78 -8.86
C LEU A 7 4.86 -8.93 -8.73
N TRP A 8 4.36 -10.15 -8.51
CA TRP A 8 5.16 -11.36 -8.52
C TRP A 8 5.88 -11.61 -9.85
N GLY A 9 5.18 -11.50 -10.98
CA GLY A 9 5.81 -11.65 -12.29
C GLY A 9 6.70 -10.46 -12.67
N ARG A 10 6.46 -9.25 -12.16
CA ARG A 10 7.40 -8.10 -12.30
C ARG A 10 8.66 -8.31 -11.47
N ILE A 11 8.54 -8.83 -10.25
CA ILE A 11 9.65 -9.18 -9.38
C ILE A 11 10.47 -10.34 -9.98
N GLN A 12 9.81 -11.30 -10.62
CA GLN A 12 10.46 -12.36 -11.38
C GLN A 12 11.21 -11.80 -12.60
N GLN A 13 10.57 -10.95 -13.42
CA GLN A 13 11.19 -10.28 -14.58
C GLN A 13 12.35 -9.36 -14.18
N ALA A 14 12.23 -8.67 -13.05
CA ALA A 14 13.30 -7.89 -12.45
C ALA A 14 14.52 -8.74 -12.07
N GLY A 15 14.28 -9.96 -11.55
CA GLY A 15 15.34 -10.95 -11.31
C GLY A 15 16.07 -11.39 -12.58
N GLU A 16 15.45 -11.19 -13.75
CA GLU A 16 15.99 -11.47 -15.08
C GLU A 16 16.67 -10.24 -15.72
N GLY A 17 16.71 -9.07 -15.04
CA GLY A 17 17.48 -7.88 -15.45
C GLY A 17 16.67 -6.65 -15.85
N ASP A 18 15.36 -6.60 -15.60
CA ASP A 18 14.53 -5.41 -15.85
C ASP A 18 14.50 -4.43 -14.64
N GLU A 19 15.50 -3.55 -14.57
CA GLU A 19 15.66 -2.55 -13.48
C GLU A 19 14.56 -1.47 -13.45
N ALA A 20 13.90 -1.20 -14.60
CA ALA A 20 12.85 -0.17 -14.67
C ALA A 20 11.58 -0.59 -13.91
N SER A 21 11.23 -1.88 -14.01
CA SER A 21 10.11 -2.47 -13.26
C SER A 21 10.34 -2.47 -11.74
N LEU A 22 11.60 -2.55 -11.29
CA LEU A 22 11.97 -2.46 -9.87
C LEU A 22 11.83 -1.05 -9.30
N THR A 23 12.24 -0.04 -10.06
CA THR A 23 12.26 1.35 -9.56
C THR A 23 10.84 1.83 -9.26
N SER A 24 9.91 1.63 -10.20
CA SER A 24 8.50 1.97 -10.00
C SER A 24 7.88 1.22 -8.82
N PHE A 25 8.31 -0.03 -8.59
CA PHE A 25 7.86 -0.83 -7.46
C PHE A 25 8.34 -0.28 -6.12
N VAL A 26 9.63 0.06 -6.00
CA VAL A 26 10.21 0.63 -4.78
C VAL A 26 9.50 1.94 -4.44
N GLU A 27 9.34 2.84 -5.40
CA GLU A 27 8.63 4.12 -5.18
C GLU A 27 7.21 3.92 -4.63
N GLN A 28 6.52 2.91 -5.15
CA GLN A 28 5.15 2.62 -4.82
C GLN A 28 4.96 2.01 -3.41
N TYR A 29 5.89 1.16 -2.96
CA TYR A 29 5.84 0.51 -1.65
C TYR A 29 6.64 1.21 -0.55
N ARG A 30 7.56 2.10 -0.91
CA ARG A 30 8.42 2.82 0.05
C ARG A 30 7.60 3.70 0.99
N ALA A 31 6.65 4.49 0.48
CA ALA A 31 5.87 5.39 1.33
C ALA A 31 5.00 4.65 2.37
N PRO A 32 4.21 3.61 2.00
CA PRO A 32 3.50 2.79 2.99
C PRO A 32 4.42 2.10 4.00
N LEU A 33 5.57 1.58 3.54
CA LEU A 33 6.54 0.92 4.40
C LEU A 33 7.14 1.88 5.43
N LEU A 34 7.60 3.05 5.00
CA LEU A 34 8.12 4.09 5.91
C LEU A 34 7.05 4.59 6.88
N ARG A 35 5.78 4.72 6.45
CA ARG A 35 4.67 5.09 7.34
C ARG A 35 4.48 4.02 8.42
N TYR A 36 4.46 2.74 8.03
CA TYR A 36 4.38 1.62 8.98
C TYR A 36 5.56 1.61 9.96
N LEU A 37 6.80 1.73 9.49
CA LEU A 37 8.00 1.71 10.33
C LEU A 37 8.01 2.85 11.36
N ARG A 38 7.61 4.06 10.96
CA ARG A 38 7.42 5.18 11.90
C ARG A 38 6.32 4.88 12.92
N GLY A 39 5.23 4.23 12.51
CA GLY A 39 4.17 3.75 13.41
C GLY A 39 4.67 2.71 14.42
N GLN A 40 5.73 1.97 14.10
CA GLN A 40 6.41 1.04 15.02
C GLN A 40 7.38 1.77 15.99
N GLY A 41 7.44 3.10 15.96
CA GLY A 41 8.24 3.92 16.86
C GLY A 41 9.69 4.13 16.43
N LEU A 42 10.04 3.82 15.17
CA LEU A 42 11.37 4.10 14.64
C LEU A 42 11.55 5.59 14.35
N SER A 43 12.79 6.08 14.49
CA SER A 43 13.17 7.41 14.03
C SER A 43 13.08 7.49 12.50
N HIS A 44 13.16 8.70 11.95
CA HIS A 44 13.19 8.87 10.49
C HIS A 44 14.38 8.13 9.86
N GLU A 45 15.58 8.33 10.40
CA GLU A 45 16.81 7.71 9.92
C GLU A 45 16.74 6.18 10.04
N ASP A 46 16.33 5.66 11.21
CA ASP A 46 16.18 4.22 11.41
C ASP A 46 15.15 3.59 10.46
N SER A 47 14.08 4.33 10.14
CA SER A 47 13.05 3.87 9.21
C SER A 47 13.59 3.75 7.78
N GLU A 48 14.41 4.70 7.34
CA GLU A 48 15.04 4.65 6.02
C GLU A 48 16.07 3.52 5.93
N ASP A 49 16.89 3.33 6.98
CA ASP A 49 17.84 2.22 7.01
C ASP A 49 17.14 0.85 6.98
N VAL A 50 16.05 0.68 7.75
CA VAL A 50 15.26 -0.56 7.73
C VAL A 50 14.59 -0.77 6.38
N GLU A 51 14.05 0.29 5.77
CA GLU A 51 13.45 0.22 4.44
C GLU A 51 14.45 -0.29 3.40
N GLN A 52 15.67 0.25 3.39
CA GLN A 52 16.74 -0.21 2.51
C GLN A 52 17.06 -1.69 2.74
N GLU A 53 17.20 -2.13 4.00
CA GLU A 53 17.45 -3.53 4.32
C GLU A 53 16.30 -4.45 3.87
N VAL A 54 15.05 -4.01 4.02
CA VAL A 54 13.87 -4.75 3.55
C VAL A 54 13.94 -4.95 2.04
N PHE A 55 14.19 -3.89 1.26
CA PHE A 55 14.29 -4.02 -0.18
C PHE A 55 15.51 -4.83 -0.62
N LEU A 56 16.65 -4.71 0.07
CA LEU A 56 17.83 -5.55 -0.19
C LEU A 56 17.53 -7.04 0.04
N GLN A 57 16.80 -7.40 1.10
CA GLN A 57 16.36 -8.77 1.30
C GLN A 57 15.34 -9.20 0.24
N LEU A 58 14.39 -8.32 -0.07
CA LEU A 58 13.30 -8.55 -1.03
C LEU A 58 13.83 -8.89 -2.44
N PHE A 59 14.90 -8.22 -2.86
CA PHE A 59 15.52 -8.42 -4.17
C PHE A 59 16.69 -9.40 -4.16
N SER A 60 16.93 -10.09 -3.04
CA SER A 60 17.97 -11.12 -3.01
C SER A 60 17.60 -12.26 -3.97
N LYS A 61 18.59 -12.75 -4.73
CA LYS A 61 18.40 -13.71 -5.84
C LYS A 61 17.69 -15.01 -5.43
N ASP A 62 17.80 -15.40 -4.17
CA ASP A 62 17.13 -16.60 -3.66
C ASP A 62 15.66 -16.34 -3.34
N LEU A 63 15.29 -15.10 -3.05
CA LEU A 63 13.92 -14.68 -2.77
C LEU A 63 13.07 -14.65 -4.03
N LEU A 64 13.64 -14.11 -5.10
CA LEU A 64 13.01 -14.00 -6.42
C LEU A 64 12.68 -15.38 -7.02
N LYS A 65 13.41 -16.44 -6.62
CA LYS A 65 13.16 -17.82 -7.05
C LYS A 65 12.01 -18.52 -6.30
N VAL A 66 11.66 -18.02 -5.11
CA VAL A 66 10.65 -18.62 -4.23
C VAL A 66 9.31 -17.87 -4.30
N ALA A 67 9.34 -16.65 -4.85
CA ALA A 67 8.22 -15.83 -5.23
C ALA A 67 7.21 -16.61 -6.07
N ASP A 68 6.04 -16.90 -5.50
CA ASP A 68 4.96 -17.66 -6.13
C ASP A 68 3.64 -16.96 -5.81
N ALA A 69 2.93 -16.53 -6.85
CA ALA A 69 1.66 -15.84 -6.72
C ALA A 69 0.58 -16.68 -6.01
N ASN A 70 0.72 -18.01 -6.02
CA ASN A 70 -0.19 -18.92 -5.31
C ASN A 70 0.00 -18.90 -3.78
N LYS A 71 1.04 -18.24 -3.27
CA LYS A 71 1.35 -18.17 -1.83
C LYS A 71 0.73 -16.97 -1.11
N GLY A 72 -0.08 -16.18 -1.81
CA GLY A 72 -0.86 -15.08 -1.22
C GLY A 72 -0.44 -13.70 -1.69
N ARG A 73 -1.04 -12.69 -1.04
CA ARG A 73 -0.90 -11.27 -1.44
C ARG A 73 0.52 -10.78 -1.19
N PHE A 74 1.07 -10.05 -2.17
CA PHE A 74 2.42 -9.51 -2.07
C PHE A 74 2.63 -8.61 -0.84
N ARG A 75 1.61 -7.87 -0.41
CA ARG A 75 1.67 -7.05 0.81
C ARG A 75 1.92 -7.85 2.08
N SER A 76 1.32 -9.04 2.21
CA SER A 76 1.54 -9.94 3.33
C SER A 76 2.99 -10.43 3.34
N TYR A 77 3.53 -10.65 2.15
CA TYR A 77 4.93 -11.01 1.97
C TYR A 77 5.90 -9.88 2.36
N LEU A 78 5.69 -8.66 1.86
CA LEU A 78 6.48 -7.48 2.19
C LEU A 78 6.47 -7.19 3.70
N LEU A 79 5.30 -7.27 4.33
CA LEU A 79 5.15 -7.14 5.78
C LEU A 79 5.95 -8.22 6.52
N GLY A 80 5.88 -9.45 6.04
CA GLY A 80 6.63 -10.55 6.62
C GLY A 80 8.15 -10.31 6.58
N VAL A 81 8.68 -9.88 5.43
CA VAL A 81 10.11 -9.53 5.28
C VAL A 81 10.47 -8.38 6.23
N THR A 82 9.61 -7.37 6.31
CA THR A 82 9.77 -6.22 7.22
C THR A 82 9.88 -6.65 8.68
N ARG A 83 8.96 -7.51 9.14
CA ARG A 83 8.98 -8.05 10.51
C ARG A 83 10.24 -8.87 10.79
N TRP A 84 10.70 -9.64 9.81
CA TRP A 84 11.95 -10.39 9.92
C TRP A 84 13.15 -9.46 10.07
N VAL A 85 13.28 -8.43 9.22
CA VAL A 85 14.36 -7.42 9.31
C VAL A 85 14.35 -6.74 10.68
N LEU A 86 13.18 -6.30 11.16
CA LEU A 86 13.03 -5.70 12.49
C LEU A 86 13.46 -6.66 13.62
N ARG A 87 13.09 -7.94 13.53
CA ARG A 87 13.50 -8.96 14.50
C ARG A 87 15.00 -9.20 14.47
N GLU A 88 15.60 -9.27 13.29
CA GLU A 88 17.04 -9.51 13.12
C GLU A 88 17.84 -8.33 13.66
N ARG A 89 17.43 -7.08 13.38
CA ARG A 89 18.02 -5.88 14.00
C ARG A 89 18.00 -5.93 15.52
N ARG A 90 16.86 -6.30 16.13
CA ARG A 90 16.75 -6.45 17.60
C ARG A 90 17.69 -7.54 18.12
N THR A 91 17.80 -8.66 17.41
CA THR A 91 18.71 -9.77 17.75
C THR A 91 20.18 -9.32 17.69
N ILE A 92 20.57 -8.60 16.64
CA ILE A 92 21.93 -8.09 16.45
C ILE A 92 22.26 -6.99 17.46
N GLN A 93 21.35 -6.07 17.76
CA GLN A 93 21.58 -5.08 18.82
C GLN A 93 21.76 -5.75 20.19
N GLY A 94 21.01 -6.82 20.48
CA GLY A 94 21.22 -7.66 21.66
C GLY A 94 22.52 -8.48 21.62
N ALA A 95 22.94 -8.92 20.44
CA ALA A 95 24.13 -9.75 20.21
C ALA A 95 25.42 -8.95 19.96
N LYS A 96 25.37 -7.64 19.67
CA LYS A 96 26.52 -6.74 19.56
C LYS A 96 27.27 -6.61 20.89
N LYS A 97 26.62 -6.92 22.02
CA LYS A 97 27.29 -7.15 23.32
C LYS A 97 28.20 -8.40 23.33
N ARG A 98 28.19 -9.23 22.27
CA ARG A 98 28.93 -10.50 22.11
C ARG A 98 29.52 -10.73 20.69
N GLY A 99 29.60 -9.71 19.83
CA GLY A 99 30.31 -9.79 18.54
C GLY A 99 29.52 -10.31 17.31
N GLY A 100 28.18 -10.17 17.28
CA GLY A 100 27.36 -10.63 16.13
C GLY A 100 27.27 -9.65 14.96
N GLY A 101 27.53 -10.12 13.73
CA GLY A 101 27.29 -9.40 12.46
C GLY A 101 25.93 -9.70 11.81
N TRP A 102 25.57 -8.92 10.78
CA TRP A 102 24.34 -9.07 9.99
C TRP A 102 24.31 -10.40 9.23
N ARG A 103 23.18 -11.12 9.25
CA ARG A 103 22.97 -12.34 8.45
C ARG A 103 21.92 -12.08 7.39
N GLN A 104 22.22 -12.46 6.15
CA GLN A 104 21.20 -12.54 5.10
C GLN A 104 20.18 -13.63 5.49
N ALA A 105 18.90 -13.38 5.21
CA ALA A 105 17.86 -14.36 5.48
C ALA A 105 18.10 -15.63 4.64
N SER A 106 17.94 -16.82 5.24
CA SER A 106 17.95 -18.06 4.47
C SER A 106 16.62 -18.23 3.72
N PRO A 107 16.59 -18.91 2.57
CA PRO A 107 15.37 -19.15 1.80
C PRO A 107 14.25 -19.83 2.62
N GLU A 108 14.60 -20.69 3.58
CA GLU A 108 13.67 -21.39 4.47
C GLU A 108 13.06 -20.44 5.51
N ALA A 109 13.85 -19.52 6.07
CA ALA A 109 13.34 -18.48 6.97
C ALA A 109 12.36 -17.56 6.23
N LEU A 110 12.62 -17.31 4.94
CA LEU A 110 11.78 -16.50 4.05
C LEU A 110 10.54 -17.23 3.55
N HIS A 111 10.57 -18.55 3.47
CA HIS A 111 9.40 -19.35 3.15
C HIS A 111 8.36 -19.34 4.28
N GLY A 112 8.80 -19.36 5.54
CA GLY A 112 7.92 -19.23 6.70
C GLY A 112 7.31 -17.83 6.87
N ILE A 113 7.88 -16.83 6.22
CA ILE A 113 7.47 -15.43 6.26
C ILE A 113 6.23 -15.14 5.42
N ALA A 114 6.00 -15.90 4.33
CA ALA A 114 4.81 -15.74 3.48
C ALA A 114 3.48 -16.05 4.21
N ALA A 115 3.56 -16.74 5.35
CA ALA A 115 2.43 -17.03 6.24
C ALA A 115 2.34 -16.06 7.43
N ALA A 116 2.99 -14.90 7.38
CA ALA A 116 2.90 -13.92 8.46
C ALA A 116 1.44 -13.48 8.67
N ASP A 117 1.00 -13.46 9.93
CA ASP A 117 -0.35 -13.02 10.29
C ASP A 117 -0.61 -11.62 9.73
N PRO A 118 -1.80 -11.36 9.15
CA PRO A 118 -2.18 -10.03 8.70
C PRO A 118 -1.90 -8.97 9.78
N ASP A 119 -1.35 -7.83 9.38
CA ASP A 119 -1.22 -6.67 10.25
C ASP A 119 -2.25 -5.63 9.80
N PRO A 120 -3.37 -5.47 10.53
CA PRO A 120 -4.37 -4.47 10.18
C PRO A 120 -3.79 -3.07 10.07
N SER A 121 -2.72 -2.75 10.82
CA SER A 121 -2.08 -1.42 10.75
C SER A 121 -1.24 -1.24 9.48
N PHE A 122 -0.57 -2.29 9.00
CA PHE A 122 0.15 -2.25 7.72
C PHE A 122 -0.83 -2.11 6.57
N ASP A 123 -1.89 -2.94 6.59
CA ASP A 123 -2.94 -2.92 5.57
C ASP A 123 -3.65 -1.55 5.55
N ALA A 124 -3.97 -0.99 6.72
CA ALA A 124 -4.60 0.34 6.80
C ALA A 124 -3.70 1.43 6.20
N ASN A 125 -2.42 1.47 6.59
CA ASN A 125 -1.46 2.44 6.04
C ASN A 125 -1.29 2.31 4.52
N TRP A 126 -1.32 1.07 4.00
CA TRP A 126 -1.23 0.83 2.56
C TRP A 126 -2.49 1.31 1.84
N PHE A 127 -3.68 0.93 2.32
CA PHE A 127 -4.95 1.34 1.71
C PHE A 127 -5.19 2.85 1.83
N GLU A 128 -4.77 3.49 2.91
CA GLU A 128 -4.77 4.96 3.03
C GLU A 128 -3.92 5.59 1.93
N GLY A 129 -2.72 5.07 1.67
CA GLY A 129 -1.87 5.55 0.57
C GLY A 129 -2.54 5.39 -0.81
N ILE A 130 -3.27 4.29 -1.03
CA ILE A 130 -4.05 4.08 -2.26
C ILE A 130 -5.16 5.13 -2.39
N ILE A 131 -5.86 5.45 -1.30
CA ILE A 131 -6.92 6.47 -1.28
C ILE A 131 -6.34 7.87 -1.50
N GLU A 132 -5.22 8.20 -0.84
CA GLU A 132 -4.50 9.47 -1.02
C GLU A 132 -4.10 9.67 -2.48
N ALA A 133 -3.53 8.64 -3.13
CA ALA A 133 -3.19 8.68 -4.55
C ALA A 133 -4.44 8.83 -5.44
N ALA A 134 -5.51 8.10 -5.15
CA ALA A 134 -6.76 8.20 -5.90
C ALA A 134 -7.47 9.56 -5.74
N LEU A 135 -7.34 10.19 -4.57
CA LEU A 135 -7.81 11.56 -4.34
C LEU A 135 -6.98 12.58 -5.11
N ALA A 136 -5.65 12.39 -5.20
CA ALA A 136 -4.77 13.23 -6.00
C ALA A 136 -5.13 13.16 -7.50
N ASP A 137 -5.33 11.95 -8.05
CA ASP A 137 -5.79 11.77 -9.43
C ASP A 137 -7.14 12.47 -9.66
N LEU A 138 -8.07 12.34 -8.71
CA LEU A 138 -9.37 13.01 -8.78
C LEU A 138 -9.24 14.54 -8.74
N ALA A 139 -8.31 15.08 -7.96
CA ALA A 139 -8.04 16.50 -7.86
C ALA A 139 -7.54 17.08 -9.18
N GLU A 140 -6.67 16.34 -9.87
CA GLU A 140 -6.09 16.73 -11.15
C GLU A 140 -7.12 16.68 -12.29
N GLU A 141 -7.87 15.58 -12.40
CA GLU A 141 -8.79 15.38 -13.53
C GLU A 141 -10.17 16.05 -13.31
N HIS A 142 -10.60 16.20 -12.05
CA HIS A 142 -11.98 16.51 -11.68
C HIS A 142 -12.08 17.43 -10.46
N ALA A 143 -11.41 18.59 -10.53
CA ALA A 143 -11.28 19.56 -9.44
C ALA A 143 -12.60 19.93 -8.73
N GLU A 144 -13.72 20.10 -9.44
CA GLU A 144 -15.02 20.40 -8.83
C GLU A 144 -15.52 19.24 -7.96
N GLN A 145 -15.45 18.01 -8.48
CA GLN A 145 -15.88 16.82 -7.74
C GLN A 145 -14.95 16.54 -6.55
N HIS A 146 -13.65 16.74 -6.73
CA HIS A 146 -12.67 16.70 -5.64
C HIS A 146 -13.00 17.71 -4.55
N ARG A 147 -13.27 18.98 -4.91
CA ARG A 147 -13.62 20.04 -3.95
C ARG A 147 -14.87 19.71 -3.13
N ILE A 148 -15.93 19.20 -3.77
CA ILE A 148 -17.18 18.82 -3.09
C ILE A 148 -16.92 17.64 -2.13
N LEU A 149 -16.16 16.64 -2.58
CA LEU A 149 -15.82 15.50 -1.76
C LEU A 149 -14.92 15.88 -0.57
N GLN A 150 -13.93 16.74 -0.80
CA GLN A 150 -13.01 17.21 0.23
C GLN A 150 -13.75 17.94 1.36
N ALA A 151 -14.76 18.76 1.01
CA ALA A 151 -15.61 19.41 2.01
C ALA A 151 -16.40 18.40 2.86
N GLN A 152 -16.92 17.33 2.24
CA GLN A 152 -17.58 16.25 2.96
C GLN A 152 -16.63 15.45 3.86
N ILE A 153 -15.38 15.25 3.44
CA ILE A 153 -14.34 14.58 4.25
C ILE A 153 -13.97 15.44 5.47
N GLN A 154 -13.85 16.76 5.29
CA GLN A 154 -13.53 17.71 6.37
C GLN A 154 -14.68 17.89 7.37
N ALA A 155 -15.92 17.78 6.89
CA ALA A 155 -17.11 17.86 7.74
C ALA A 155 -18.05 16.66 7.49
N PRO A 156 -17.73 15.47 8.03
CA PRO A 156 -18.51 14.24 7.79
C PRO A 156 -19.97 14.33 8.25
N ALA A 157 -20.24 15.14 9.27
CA ALA A 157 -21.58 15.33 9.83
C ALA A 157 -22.36 16.48 9.17
N ALA A 158 -21.74 17.24 8.25
CA ALA A 158 -22.41 18.35 7.59
C ALA A 158 -23.53 17.85 6.67
N SER A 159 -24.68 18.50 6.76
CA SER A 159 -25.79 18.36 5.84
C SER A 159 -25.43 18.89 4.45
N HIS A 160 -26.17 18.46 3.42
CA HIS A 160 -26.00 19.02 2.07
C HIS A 160 -26.26 20.53 2.02
N GLN A 161 -27.02 21.08 2.96
CA GLN A 161 -27.26 22.51 3.06
C GLN A 161 -26.03 23.26 3.58
N GLU A 162 -25.39 22.77 4.65
CA GLU A 162 -24.15 23.36 5.17
C GLU A 162 -23.01 23.27 4.14
N LEU A 163 -22.93 22.16 3.40
CA LEU A 163 -21.97 22.01 2.29
C LEU A 163 -22.27 22.99 1.15
N SER A 164 -23.56 23.21 0.84
CA SER A 164 -24.00 24.17 -0.18
C SER A 164 -23.58 25.60 0.18
N GLU A 165 -23.81 26.01 1.43
CA GLU A 165 -23.40 27.32 1.96
C GLU A 165 -21.88 27.51 1.95
N SER A 166 -21.13 26.50 2.42
CA SER A 166 -19.66 26.52 2.43
C SER A 166 -19.04 26.58 1.03
N LEU A 167 -19.62 25.87 0.06
CA LEU A 167 -19.08 25.75 -1.29
C LEU A 167 -19.57 26.84 -2.26
N GLY A 168 -20.64 27.57 -1.91
CA GLY A 168 -21.25 28.57 -2.79
C GLY A 168 -21.96 27.97 -4.01
N ILE A 169 -22.46 26.74 -3.90
CA ILE A 169 -23.19 26.02 -4.95
C ILE A 169 -24.57 25.61 -4.42
N THR A 170 -25.50 25.25 -5.30
CA THR A 170 -26.85 24.79 -4.87
C THR A 170 -26.81 23.42 -4.20
N VAL A 171 -27.77 23.14 -3.31
CA VAL A 171 -27.96 21.80 -2.69
C VAL A 171 -28.11 20.69 -3.74
N GLY A 172 -28.76 20.99 -4.88
CA GLY A 172 -28.86 20.07 -6.00
C GLY A 172 -27.50 19.73 -6.63
N GLN A 173 -26.63 20.74 -6.80
CA GLN A 173 -25.25 20.54 -7.27
C GLN A 173 -24.41 19.75 -6.26
N VAL A 174 -24.57 19.98 -4.94
CA VAL A 174 -23.91 19.17 -3.90
C VAL A 174 -24.29 17.70 -4.04
N ARG A 175 -25.59 17.38 -4.13
CA ARG A 175 -26.06 15.99 -4.22
C ARG A 175 -25.54 15.28 -5.46
N VAL A 176 -25.65 15.91 -6.62
CA VAL A 176 -25.17 15.34 -7.90
C VAL A 176 -23.64 15.26 -7.91
N GLY A 177 -22.97 16.29 -7.39
CA GLY A 177 -21.53 16.37 -7.28
C GLY A 177 -20.96 15.27 -6.40
N LEU A 178 -21.51 15.04 -5.20
CA LEU A 178 -21.11 13.95 -4.30
C LEU A 178 -21.29 12.58 -4.93
N HIS A 179 -22.45 12.33 -5.56
CA HIS A 179 -22.69 11.05 -6.25
C HIS A 179 -21.65 10.80 -7.34
N ARG A 180 -21.38 11.80 -8.18
CA ARG A 180 -20.34 11.72 -9.22
C ARG A 180 -18.94 11.57 -8.63
N ALA A 181 -18.63 12.29 -7.56
CA ALA A 181 -17.33 12.26 -6.90
C ALA A 181 -17.04 10.87 -6.31
N ARG A 182 -18.01 10.26 -5.60
CA ARG A 182 -17.88 8.90 -5.06
C ARG A 182 -17.67 7.88 -6.17
N GLY A 183 -18.44 7.97 -7.26
CA GLY A 183 -18.28 7.08 -8.42
C GLY A 183 -16.91 7.23 -9.10
N ARG A 184 -16.40 8.46 -9.22
CA ARG A 184 -15.06 8.73 -9.78
C ARG A 184 -13.95 8.26 -8.85
N LEU A 185 -14.05 8.52 -7.55
CA LEU A 185 -13.09 8.03 -6.56
C LEU A 185 -13.03 6.50 -6.55
N ASN A 186 -14.18 5.81 -6.60
CA ASN A 186 -14.21 4.35 -6.69
C ASN A 186 -13.44 3.85 -7.94
N ARG A 187 -13.63 4.51 -9.09
CA ARG A 187 -12.87 4.20 -10.31
C ARG A 187 -11.37 4.47 -10.16
N ALA A 188 -10.99 5.59 -9.56
CA ALA A 188 -9.59 5.93 -9.31
C ALA A 188 -8.92 4.93 -8.36
N VAL A 189 -9.58 4.56 -7.26
CA VAL A 189 -9.09 3.54 -6.32
C VAL A 189 -8.92 2.19 -7.03
N ARG A 190 -9.91 1.76 -7.83
CA ARG A 190 -9.79 0.54 -8.64
C ARG A 190 -8.63 0.61 -9.64
N ALA A 191 -8.38 1.77 -10.23
CA ALA A 191 -7.27 1.98 -11.16
C ALA A 191 -5.91 1.90 -10.44
N GLN A 192 -5.82 2.45 -9.23
CA GLN A 192 -4.63 2.32 -8.39
C GLN A 192 -4.39 0.86 -8.00
N LEU A 193 -5.39 0.16 -7.44
CA LEU A 193 -5.27 -1.26 -7.07
C LEU A 193 -4.94 -2.17 -8.26
N ARG A 194 -5.44 -1.86 -9.46
CA ARG A 194 -5.10 -2.58 -10.69
C ARG A 194 -3.61 -2.63 -11.01
N ARG A 195 -2.81 -1.71 -10.47
CA ARG A 195 -1.35 -1.69 -10.66
C ARG A 195 -0.64 -2.82 -9.90
N TYR A 196 -1.33 -3.44 -8.94
CA TYR A 196 -0.77 -4.40 -7.99
C TYR A 196 -1.29 -5.84 -8.20
N VAL A 197 -2.34 -6.02 -9.00
CA VAL A 197 -3.05 -7.30 -9.19
C VAL A 197 -3.02 -7.75 -10.65
N SER A 198 -3.05 -9.05 -10.88
CA SER A 198 -3.02 -9.66 -12.23
C SER A 198 -4.34 -10.19 -12.74
N SER A 199 -5.34 -10.29 -11.85
CA SER A 199 -6.64 -10.83 -12.19
C SER A 199 -7.76 -9.97 -11.62
N GLN A 200 -8.95 -10.15 -12.18
CA GLN A 200 -10.14 -9.49 -11.67
C GLN A 200 -10.52 -10.02 -10.27
N GLU A 201 -10.25 -11.30 -10.00
CA GLU A 201 -10.49 -11.94 -8.71
C GLU A 201 -9.61 -11.32 -7.62
N GLU A 202 -8.30 -11.20 -7.87
CA GLU A 202 -7.36 -10.53 -6.95
C GLU A 202 -7.76 -9.06 -6.69
N LEU A 203 -8.25 -8.36 -7.71
CA LEU A 203 -8.73 -6.99 -7.55
C LEU A 203 -9.93 -6.92 -6.59
N ASP A 204 -10.90 -7.81 -6.77
CA ASP A 204 -12.12 -7.81 -5.96
C ASP A 204 -11.82 -8.27 -4.52
N GLU A 205 -10.84 -9.17 -4.32
CA GLU A 205 -10.30 -9.52 -3.00
C GLU A 205 -9.61 -8.34 -2.30
N GLU A 206 -8.79 -7.56 -3.01
CA GLU A 206 -8.14 -6.39 -2.43
C GLU A 206 -9.14 -5.31 -2.05
N ILE A 207 -10.19 -5.11 -2.86
CA ILE A 207 -11.29 -4.18 -2.53
C ILE A 207 -12.04 -4.65 -1.30
N ALA A 208 -12.38 -5.95 -1.21
CA ALA A 208 -13.05 -6.51 -0.05
C ALA A 208 -12.21 -6.33 1.22
N CYS A 209 -10.90 -6.58 1.13
CA CYS A 209 -9.99 -6.37 2.25
C CYS A 209 -9.88 -4.88 2.62
N MET A 210 -9.81 -3.97 1.65
CA MET A 210 -9.78 -2.53 1.91
C MET A 210 -10.99 -2.06 2.72
N VAL A 211 -12.18 -2.49 2.31
CA VAL A 211 -13.45 -2.18 2.98
C VAL A 211 -13.49 -2.76 4.40
N GLN A 212 -12.94 -3.96 4.59
CA GLN A 212 -12.83 -4.58 5.91
C GLN A 212 -11.85 -3.84 6.83
N THR A 213 -10.71 -3.40 6.30
CA THR A 213 -9.63 -2.78 7.07
C THR A 213 -9.94 -1.32 7.44
N LEU A 214 -10.43 -0.52 6.49
CA LEU A 214 -10.68 0.92 6.70
C LEU A 214 -12.11 1.22 7.17
N GLY A 215 -12.99 0.22 7.17
CA GLY A 215 -14.43 0.41 7.33
C GLY A 215 -15.10 0.81 6.01
N ALA A 216 -16.43 0.77 5.99
CA ALA A 216 -17.21 0.98 4.77
C ALA A 216 -16.88 2.32 4.10
N PHE A 217 -16.40 2.25 2.85
CA PHE A 217 -16.36 3.41 1.97
C PHE A 217 -17.79 3.93 1.80
N PRO A 218 -18.04 5.25 1.88
CA PRO A 218 -19.37 5.77 1.62
C PRO A 218 -19.74 5.45 0.16
N GLY A 219 -20.70 4.53 0.00
CA GLY A 219 -21.38 4.25 -1.27
C GLY A 219 -22.11 5.47 -1.83
#